data_AF-A0A522DNI3-F1
#
_entry.id   AF-A0A522DNI3-F1
#
_cell.length_a   1.000
_cell.length_b   1.000
_cell.length_c   1.000
_cell.angle_alpha   90.00
_cell.angle_beta   90.00
_cell.angle_gamma   90.00
#
_symmetry.space_group_name_H-M   'P 1'
#
loop_
_entity.id
_entity.type
_entity.pdbx_description
1 polymer ?
#
loop_
_entity_poly.entity_id
_entity_poly.type
_entity_poly.pdbx_seq_one_letter_code
_entity_poly.pdbx_strand_id
1 'polypeptide(L)'
;LFHGNRYSFVEIESPDFVQVAKGYSIEGQCISKRKDLKKALKTMLDHKGSYLLEVMVGKENNVFPMVPQGRGVAEIVLSKDEV
;
A
#
# COMPACT_ATOMS: atom_id res chain seq x y z
N LEU A 1 17.80 2.68 9.16
CA LEU A 1 17.00 1.71 9.95
C LEU A 1 16.84 0.43 9.13
N PHE A 2 16.82 -0.75 9.75
CA PHE A 2 16.68 -2.08 9.08
C PHE A 2 17.81 -2.45 8.11
N HIS A 3 18.85 -3.10 8.64
CA HIS A 3 19.92 -3.77 7.88
C HIS A 3 20.53 -2.96 6.72
N GLY A 4 20.54 -1.63 6.77
CA GLY A 4 21.14 -0.76 5.74
C GLY A 4 20.47 -0.89 4.36
N ASN A 5 19.13 -1.00 4.30
CA ASN A 5 18.37 -1.19 3.05
C ASN A 5 18.76 -2.47 2.28
N ARG A 6 19.24 -3.50 2.99
CA ARG A 6 19.53 -4.81 2.40
C ARG A 6 18.24 -5.63 2.29
N TYR A 7 17.53 -5.45 1.19
CA TYR A 7 16.33 -6.22 0.85
C TYR A 7 16.73 -7.61 0.33
N SER A 8 16.32 -8.68 1.02
CA SER A 8 16.69 -10.06 0.67
C SER A 8 15.43 -10.90 0.49
N PHE A 9 15.10 -11.25 -0.76
CA PHE A 9 13.91 -12.04 -1.12
C PHE A 9 12.57 -11.47 -0.64
N VAL A 10 12.47 -10.15 -0.52
CA VAL A 10 11.24 -9.45 -0.08
C VAL A 10 10.48 -8.76 -1.23
N GLU A 11 11.07 -8.70 -2.42
CA GLU A 11 10.37 -8.22 -3.61
C GLU A 11 9.45 -9.33 -4.14
N ILE A 12 8.15 -9.12 -4.00
CA ILE A 12 7.11 -10.03 -4.52
C ILE A 12 6.56 -9.42 -5.80
N GLU A 13 6.64 -10.16 -6.90
CA GLU A 13 5.96 -9.80 -8.14
C GLU A 13 4.45 -10.05 -8.00
N SER A 14 3.66 -9.01 -8.27
CA SER A 14 2.21 -9.09 -8.22
C SER A 14 1.63 -9.37 -9.60
N PRO A 15 0.53 -10.14 -9.72
CA PRO A 15 -0.17 -10.33 -10.99
C PRO A 15 -0.91 -9.06 -11.39
N ASP A 16 -1.46 -9.04 -12.60
CA ASP A 16 -2.47 -8.06 -12.98
C ASP A 16 -3.78 -8.32 -12.20
N PHE A 17 -3.96 -7.59 -11.09
CA PHE A 17 -5.11 -7.78 -10.21
C PHE A 17 -6.44 -7.45 -10.88
N VAL A 18 -6.46 -6.51 -11.84
CA VAL A 18 -7.66 -6.16 -12.59
C VAL A 18 -8.06 -7.31 -13.50
N GLN A 19 -7.10 -7.92 -14.19
CA GLN A 19 -7.33 -9.09 -15.03
C GLN A 19 -7.76 -10.31 -14.19
N VAL A 20 -7.17 -10.51 -13.01
CA VAL A 20 -7.59 -11.56 -12.07
C VAL A 20 -9.04 -11.32 -11.62
N ALA A 21 -9.39 -10.11 -11.19
CA ALA A 21 -10.76 -9.75 -10.79
C ALA A 21 -11.77 -10.00 -11.91
N LYS A 22 -11.41 -9.61 -13.14
CA LYS A 22 -12.23 -9.85 -14.33
C LYS A 22 -12.52 -11.34 -14.56
N GLY A 23 -11.56 -12.22 -14.26
CA GLY A 23 -11.75 -13.68 -14.32
C GLY A 23 -12.86 -14.19 -13.38
N TYR A 24 -13.14 -13.46 -12.29
CA TYR A 24 -14.21 -13.74 -11.35
C TYR A 24 -15.49 -12.94 -11.60
N SER A 25 -15.63 -12.31 -12.78
CA SER A 25 -16.74 -11.40 -13.09
C SER A 25 -16.83 -10.20 -12.13
N ILE A 26 -15.70 -9.78 -11.56
CA ILE A 26 -15.59 -8.60 -10.70
C ILE A 26 -15.02 -7.45 -11.54
N GLU A 27 -15.71 -6.31 -11.55
CA GLU A 27 -15.19 -5.10 -12.20
C GLU A 27 -14.00 -4.57 -11.41
N GLY A 28 -12.98 -4.06 -12.09
CA GLY A 28 -11.85 -3.47 -11.41
C GLY A 28 -11.12 -2.39 -12.20
N GLN A 29 -10.38 -1.58 -11.47
CA GLN A 29 -9.59 -0.48 -11.99
C GLN A 29 -8.25 -0.40 -11.27
N CYS A 30 -7.19 -0.06 -12.00
CA CYS A 30 -5.89 0.31 -11.43
C CYS A 30 -5.63 1.80 -11.61
N ILE A 31 -5.13 2.48 -10.57
CA ILE A 31 -4.71 3.88 -10.63
C ILE A 31 -3.31 4.09 -10.08
N SER A 32 -2.57 5.03 -10.68
CA SER A 32 -1.21 5.38 -10.26
C SER A 32 -0.99 6.86 -9.94
N LYS A 33 -1.96 7.73 -10.22
CA LYS A 33 -1.84 9.17 -10.01
C LYS A 33 -2.75 9.64 -8.89
N ARG A 34 -2.21 10.44 -7.97
CA ARG A 34 -2.94 10.99 -6.80
C ARG A 34 -4.22 11.74 -7.19
N LYS A 35 -4.22 12.44 -8.33
CA LYS A 35 -5.39 13.20 -8.83
C LYS A 35 -6.60 12.31 -9.15
N ASP A 36 -6.35 11.04 -9.50
CA ASP A 36 -7.41 10.11 -9.91
C ASP A 36 -8.04 9.40 -8.70
N LEU A 37 -7.39 9.43 -7.54
CA LEU A 37 -7.79 8.71 -6.33
C LEU A 37 -9.22 9.02 -5.87
N LYS A 38 -9.59 10.30 -5.76
CA LYS A 38 -10.94 10.68 -5.30
C LYS A 38 -12.01 10.16 -6.27
N LYS A 39 -11.74 10.23 -7.58
CA LYS A 39 -12.68 9.78 -8.60
C LYS A 39 -12.82 8.26 -8.58
N ALA A 40 -11.70 7.53 -8.54
CA ALA A 40 -11.70 6.07 -8.52
C ALA A 40 -12.38 5.50 -7.26
N LEU A 41 -12.13 6.10 -6.09
CA LEU A 41 -12.83 5.74 -4.86
C LEU A 41 -14.34 5.95 -4.99
N LYS A 42 -14.77 7.08 -5.56
CA LYS A 42 -16.19 7.33 -5.80
C LYS A 42 -16.80 6.27 -6.73
N THR A 43 -16.13 5.96 -7.84
CA THR A 43 -16.57 4.90 -8.77
C THR A 43 -16.70 3.54 -8.08
N MET A 44 -15.70 3.14 -7.30
CA MET A 44 -15.73 1.88 -6.54
C MET A 44 -16.87 1.84 -5.53
N LEU A 45 -17.06 2.90 -4.75
CA LEU A 45 -18.08 2.95 -3.69
C LEU A 45 -19.51 3.05 -4.24
N ASP A 46 -19.70 3.69 -5.39
CA ASP A 46 -21.00 3.81 -6.05
C ASP A 46 -21.38 2.55 -6.86
N HIS A 47 -20.41 1.68 -7.16
CA HIS A 47 -20.62 0.46 -7.94
C HIS A 47 -21.59 -0.50 -7.25
N LYS A 48 -22.51 -1.10 -8.01
CA LYS A 48 -23.47 -2.08 -7.51
C LYS A 48 -22.89 -3.48 -7.63
N GLY A 49 -22.37 -4.00 -6.52
CA GLY A 49 -21.76 -5.33 -6.44
C GLY A 49 -20.25 -5.25 -6.21
N SER A 50 -19.57 -6.40 -6.34
CA SER A 50 -18.13 -6.52 -6.10
C SER A 50 -17.32 -5.62 -7.04
N TYR A 51 -16.29 -4.98 -6.49
CA TYR A 51 -15.37 -4.13 -7.23
C TYR A 51 -13.95 -4.25 -6.68
N LEU A 52 -12.94 -4.29 -7.54
CA LEU A 52 -11.52 -4.25 -7.15
C LEU A 52 -10.87 -2.94 -7.60
N LEU A 53 -10.40 -2.14 -6.64
CA LEU A 53 -9.59 -0.96 -6.93
C LEU A 53 -8.14 -1.21 -6.50
N GLU A 54 -7.26 -1.33 -7.49
CA GLU A 54 -5.81 -1.34 -7.27
C GLU A 54 -5.27 0.09 -7.25
N VAL A 55 -4.54 0.45 -6.20
CA VAL A 55 -3.95 1.78 -6.02
C VAL A 55 -2.45 1.65 -5.86
N MET A 56 -1.69 2.16 -6.83
CA MET A 56 -0.23 2.17 -6.75
C MET A 56 0.21 3.20 -5.70
N VAL A 57 0.92 2.72 -4.68
CA VAL A 57 1.49 3.52 -3.59
C VAL A 57 3.01 3.57 -3.67
N GLY A 58 3.63 4.53 -2.96
CA GLY A 58 5.08 4.59 -2.86
C GLY A 58 5.64 3.38 -2.12
N LYS A 59 6.63 2.70 -2.70
CA LYS A 59 7.23 1.46 -2.17
C LYS A 59 7.93 1.65 -0.81
N GLU A 60 8.63 2.77 -0.62
CA GLU A 60 9.48 2.99 0.55
C GLU A 60 8.88 4.00 1.53
N ASN A 61 7.91 3.55 2.32
CA ASN A 61 7.40 4.30 3.46
C ASN A 61 7.45 3.44 4.71
N ASN A 62 8.18 3.92 5.73
CA ASN A 62 8.14 3.30 7.05
C ASN A 62 6.81 3.64 7.73
N VAL A 63 6.30 2.70 8.52
CA VAL A 63 5.12 2.91 9.36
C VAL A 63 5.57 3.51 10.69
N PHE A 64 5.01 4.67 11.03
CA PHE A 64 5.20 5.34 12.30
C PHE A 64 3.83 5.56 12.99
N PRO A 65 3.79 5.66 14.33
CA PRO A 65 4.93 5.60 15.25
C PRO A 65 5.47 4.17 15.45
N MET A 66 6.73 4.05 15.85
CA MET A 66 7.41 2.76 16.02
C MET A 66 8.27 2.76 17.29
N VAL A 67 8.28 1.65 18.02
CA VAL A 67 9.28 1.39 19.08
C VAL A 67 10.36 0.45 18.50
N PRO A 68 11.58 0.94 18.23
CA PRO A 68 12.66 0.12 17.69
C PRO A 68 13.04 -1.04 18.62
N GLN A 69 13.60 -2.11 18.05
CA GLN A 69 14.10 -3.24 18.82
C GLN A 69 15.12 -2.78 19.87
N GLY A 70 14.96 -3.27 21.11
CA GLY A 70 15.84 -2.93 22.23
C GLY A 70 15.52 -1.61 22.93
N ARG A 71 14.47 -0.87 22.53
CA ARG A 71 14.03 0.37 23.20
C ARG A 71 12.77 0.17 24.04
N GLY A 72 12.59 1.02 25.05
CA GLY A 72 11.39 1.04 25.88
C GLY A 72 10.19 1.73 25.20
N VAL A 73 8.97 1.49 25.70
CA VAL A 73 7.74 2.11 25.15
C VAL A 73 7.77 3.64 25.20
N ALA A 74 8.44 4.21 26.21
CA ALA A 74 8.61 5.67 26.33
C ALA A 74 9.57 6.26 25.29
N GLU A 75 10.31 5.43 24.55
CA GLU A 75 11.30 5.81 23.54
C GLU A 75 10.76 5.62 22.11
N ILE A 76 9.48 5.90 21.93
CA ILE A 76 8.79 5.81 20.65
C ILE A 76 9.36 6.84 19.65
N VAL A 77 9.51 6.41 18.39
CA VAL A 77 9.88 7.28 17.27
C VAL A 77 8.60 7.65 16.51
N LEU A 78 8.34 8.96 16.36
CA LEU A 78 7.11 9.47 15.77
C LEU A 78 7.22 9.74 14.26
N SER A 79 8.44 9.95 13.76
CA SER A 79 8.67 10.30 12.37
C SER A 79 10.00 9.75 11.83
N LYS A 80 10.18 9.80 10.51
CA LYS A 80 11.42 9.36 9.83
C LYS A 80 12.64 10.18 10.25
N ASP A 81 12.46 11.44 10.64
CA ASP A 81 13.56 12.36 10.98
C ASP A 81 14.15 12.07 12.36
N GLU A 82 13.44 11.29 13.18
CA GLU A 82 13.85 10.85 14.53
C GLU A 82 14.58 9.49 14.52
N VAL A 83 14.89 8.96 13.34
CA VAL A 83 15.43 7.61 13.09
C VAL A 83 16.87 7.61 12.62
#